data_AF-A0A1C6BM32-F1
#
_entry.id   AF-A0A1C6BM32-F1
#
_cell.length_a   1.000
_cell.length_b   1.000
_cell.length_c   1.000
_cell.angle_alpha   90.00
_cell.angle_beta   90.00
_cell.angle_gamma   90.00
#
_symmetry.space_group_name_H-M   'P 1'
#
loop_
_entity.id
_entity.type
_entity.pdbx_description
1 polymer ?
#
loop_
_entity_poly.entity_id
_entity_poly.type
_entity_poly.pdbx_seq_one_letter_code
_entity_poly.pdbx_strand_id
1 'polypeptide(L)'
;MNNPKRGFVVYFDNYPMLLTMPPEQRGLLFTALMQYADGRWRGEVTDPEEVLVRWPDMGAQAQMGFRFMASAVDRDTQRWLLRRQAGERRRQQTREGERGAPAPSSPAPRARTEPPDARYSADLEQTRRLVERIRSGGA
;
A
#
# COMPACT_ATOMS: atom_id res chain seq x y z
N MET A 1 -14.36 6.51 -10.46
CA MET A 1 -13.08 5.83 -10.77
C MET A 1 -12.29 5.70 -9.47
N ASN A 2 -12.42 4.58 -8.77
CA ASN A 2 -11.58 4.27 -7.62
C ASN A 2 -10.16 3.99 -8.14
N ASN A 3 -9.18 4.77 -7.72
CA ASN A 3 -7.77 4.44 -7.94
C ASN A 3 -7.29 3.70 -6.69
N PRO A 4 -7.42 2.35 -6.60
CA PRO A 4 -7.02 1.61 -5.41
C PRO A 4 -5.52 1.75 -5.19
N LYS A 5 -5.10 1.77 -3.92
CA LYS A 5 -3.68 1.71 -3.58
C LYS A 5 -3.15 0.35 -4.06
N ARG A 6 -2.22 0.36 -5.01
CA ARG A 6 -1.75 -0.87 -5.69
C ARG A 6 -0.66 -1.63 -4.93
N GLY A 7 -0.13 -1.06 -3.85
CA GLY A 7 0.95 -1.68 -3.09
C GLY A 7 1.47 -0.82 -1.94
N PHE A 8 2.34 -1.42 -1.15
CA PHE A 8 2.97 -0.85 0.04
C PHE A 8 4.48 -1.03 -0.06
N VAL A 9 5.21 -0.10 0.56
CA VAL A 9 6.65 -0.19 0.69
C VAL A 9 6.95 -0.71 2.09
N VAL A 10 7.83 -1.68 2.17
CA VAL A 10 8.34 -2.21 3.43
C VAL A 10 9.81 -1.85 3.53
N TYR A 11 10.15 -1.09 4.56
CA TYR A 11 11.52 -0.65 4.82
C TYR A 11 12.26 -1.70 5.65
N PHE A 12 13.47 -2.03 5.23
CA PHE A 12 14.35 -2.99 5.88
C PHE A 12 15.40 -2.31 6.77
N ASP A 13 15.10 -1.11 7.27
CA ASP A 13 16.01 -0.31 8.10
C ASP A 13 16.43 -1.06 9.38
N ASN A 14 15.61 -2.03 9.82
CA ASN A 14 15.88 -2.91 10.96
C ASN A 14 16.09 -4.39 10.55
N TYR A 15 16.58 -4.65 9.33
CA TYR A 15 16.83 -6.02 8.86
C TYR A 15 17.78 -6.84 9.76
N PRO A 16 18.80 -6.28 10.45
CA PRO A 16 19.67 -7.09 11.30
C PRO A 16 18.86 -7.73 12.43
N MET A 17 17.93 -6.99 13.05
CA MET A 17 17.01 -7.55 14.04
C MET A 17 16.10 -8.61 13.40
N LEU A 18 15.59 -8.40 12.18
CA LEU A 18 14.79 -9.42 11.49
C LEU A 18 15.55 -10.74 11.34
N LEU A 19 16.84 -10.68 11.00
CA LEU A 19 17.67 -11.87 10.83
C LEU A 19 17.93 -12.64 12.12
N THR A 20 17.82 -12.00 13.29
CA THR A 20 17.95 -12.70 14.59
C THR A 20 16.75 -13.57 14.94
N MET A 21 15.60 -13.36 14.30
CA MET A 21 14.38 -14.12 14.58
C MET A 21 14.35 -15.44 13.79
N PRO A 22 13.70 -16.50 14.31
CA PRO A 22 13.43 -17.71 13.54
C PRO A 22 12.66 -17.41 12.24
N PRO A 23 12.86 -18.21 11.16
CA PRO A 23 12.11 -18.07 9.91
C PRO A 23 10.59 -18.00 10.10
N GLU A 24 10.05 -18.79 11.02
CA GLU A 24 8.63 -18.86 11.35
C GLU A 24 8.14 -17.51 11.88
N GLN A 25 8.87 -16.92 12.84
CA GLN A 25 8.55 -15.61 13.42
C GLN A 25 8.62 -14.48 12.40
N ARG A 26 9.58 -14.55 11.47
CA ARG A 26 9.64 -13.62 10.33
C ARG A 26 8.41 -13.79 9.43
N GLY A 27 8.01 -15.03 9.14
CA GLY A 27 6.82 -15.34 8.33
C GLY A 27 5.54 -14.78 8.95
N LEU A 28 5.34 -14.97 10.26
CA LEU A 28 4.20 -14.39 11.00
C LEU A 28 4.20 -12.86 10.91
N LEU A 29 5.36 -12.23 11.16
CA LEU A 29 5.51 -10.77 11.09
C LEU A 29 5.13 -10.23 9.70
N PHE A 30 5.68 -10.80 8.63
CA PHE A 30 5.37 -10.33 7.27
C PHE A 30 3.91 -10.56 6.89
N THR A 31 3.33 -11.67 7.35
CA THR A 31 1.91 -11.95 7.09
C THR A 31 1.01 -10.95 7.81
N ALA A 32 1.31 -10.64 9.08
CA ALA A 32 0.61 -9.60 9.83
C ALA A 32 0.76 -8.21 9.17
N LEU A 33 1.96 -7.86 8.68
CA LEU A 33 2.19 -6.60 7.97
C LEU A 33 1.35 -6.49 6.70
N MET A 34 1.22 -7.56 5.92
CA MET A 34 0.37 -7.57 4.72
C MET A 34 -1.11 -7.32 5.07
N GLN A 35 -1.61 -7.96 6.15
CA GLN A 35 -2.98 -7.74 6.61
C GLN A 35 -3.20 -6.33 7.16
N TYR A 36 -2.25 -5.81 7.95
CA TYR A 36 -2.30 -4.44 8.44
C TYR A 36 -2.35 -3.45 7.29
N ALA A 37 -1.45 -3.59 6.32
CA ALA A 37 -1.37 -2.72 5.16
C ALA A 37 -2.68 -2.69 4.37
N ASP A 38 -3.25 -3.86 4.05
CA ASP A 38 -4.51 -3.96 3.30
C ASP A 38 -5.70 -3.39 4.09
N GLY A 39 -5.83 -3.70 5.38
CA GLY A 39 -6.90 -3.13 6.20
C GLY A 39 -6.77 -1.62 6.37
N ARG A 40 -5.53 -1.12 6.52
CA ARG A 40 -5.26 0.29 6.82
C ARG A 40 -5.65 1.25 5.70
N TRP A 41 -5.43 0.88 4.44
CA TRP A 41 -5.82 1.74 3.31
C TRP A 41 -7.33 1.66 3.00
N ARG A 42 -7.97 0.54 3.32
CA ARG A 42 -9.43 0.35 3.23
C ARG A 42 -10.17 1.09 4.34
N GLY A 43 -9.47 1.45 5.42
CA GLY A 43 -10.07 2.06 6.61
C GLY A 43 -10.70 1.04 7.55
N GLU A 44 -10.36 -0.25 7.40
CA GLU A 44 -10.86 -1.36 8.20
C GLU A 44 -10.03 -1.60 9.47
N VAL A 45 -8.77 -1.16 9.45
CA VAL A 45 -7.85 -1.27 10.58
C VAL A 45 -7.22 0.09 10.83
N THR A 46 -7.22 0.54 12.09
CA THR A 46 -6.62 1.82 12.48
C THR A 46 -5.38 1.65 13.34
N ASP A 47 -5.36 0.61 14.17
CA ASP A 47 -4.28 0.33 15.10
C ASP A 47 -3.58 -1.00 14.76
N PRO A 48 -2.23 -1.03 14.66
CA PRO A 48 -1.46 -2.26 14.58
C PRO A 48 -1.83 -3.32 15.64
N GLU A 49 -2.23 -2.92 16.85
CA GLU A 49 -2.60 -3.86 17.92
C GLU A 49 -3.83 -4.71 17.56
N GLU A 50 -4.79 -4.16 16.79
CA GLU A 50 -5.94 -4.91 16.28
C GLU A 50 -5.53 -6.09 15.38
N VAL A 51 -4.35 -6.00 14.76
CA VAL A 51 -3.77 -7.09 13.99
C VAL A 51 -3.10 -8.09 14.91
N LEU A 52 -2.29 -7.63 15.88
CA LEU A 52 -1.53 -8.50 16.76
C LEU A 52 -2.39 -9.47 17.58
N VAL A 53 -3.61 -9.07 17.97
CA VAL A 53 -4.56 -9.97 18.66
C VAL A 53 -4.84 -11.25 17.87
N ARG A 54 -4.75 -11.21 16.54
CA ARG A 54 -4.96 -12.37 15.65
C ARG A 54 -3.72 -13.25 15.49
N TRP A 55 -2.59 -12.87 16.08
CA TRP A 55 -1.30 -13.55 15.97
C TRP A 55 -0.71 -13.90 17.33
N PRO A 56 -1.39 -14.76 18.13
CA PRO A 56 -0.93 -15.11 19.48
C PRO A 56 0.42 -15.85 19.49
N ASP A 57 0.74 -16.56 18.40
CA ASP A 57 2.02 -17.31 18.26
C ASP A 57 3.21 -16.41 17.89
N MET A 58 2.96 -15.12 17.64
CA MET A 58 4.01 -14.15 17.36
C MET A 58 4.72 -13.78 18.67
N GLY A 59 6.00 -14.12 18.77
CA GLY A 59 6.83 -13.81 19.93
C GLY A 59 7.06 -12.31 20.10
N ALA A 60 7.38 -11.88 21.32
CA ALA A 60 7.51 -10.46 21.68
C ALA A 60 8.46 -9.66 20.76
N GLN A 61 9.58 -10.26 20.35
CA GLN A 61 10.53 -9.64 19.42
C GLN A 61 9.91 -9.39 18.04
N ALA A 62 9.16 -10.36 17.51
CA ALA A 62 8.46 -10.22 16.24
C ALA A 62 7.31 -9.21 16.32
N GLN A 63 6.58 -9.18 17.44
CA GLN A 63 5.56 -8.15 17.67
C GLN A 63 6.16 -6.73 17.71
N MET A 64 7.32 -6.56 18.36
CA MET A 64 8.04 -5.29 18.38
C MET A 64 8.50 -4.88 16.97
N GLY A 65 9.05 -5.83 16.21
CA GLY A 65 9.43 -5.60 14.81
C GLY A 65 8.23 -5.23 13.93
N PHE A 66 7.10 -5.92 14.12
CA PHE A 66 5.84 -5.62 13.45
C PHE A 66 5.40 -4.18 13.73
N ARG A 67 5.34 -3.75 15.00
CA ARG A 67 4.92 -2.38 15.38
C ARG A 67 5.79 -1.32 14.72
N PHE A 68 7.11 -1.52 14.74
CA PHE A 68 8.06 -0.61 14.12
C PHE A 68 7.80 -0.48 12.62
N MET A 69 7.68 -1.61 11.91
CA MET A 69 7.45 -1.61 10.46
C MET A 69 6.05 -1.11 10.08
N ALA A 70 5.03 -1.39 10.89
CA ALA A 70 3.67 -0.92 10.73
C ALA A 70 3.59 0.62 10.79
N SER A 71 4.43 1.27 11.61
CA SER A 71 4.50 2.74 11.66
C SER A 71 4.94 3.38 10.34
N ALA A 72 5.86 2.74 9.60
CA ALA A 72 6.30 3.20 8.30
C ALA A 72 5.19 3.01 7.24
N VAL A 73 4.53 1.85 7.26
CA VAL A 73 3.37 1.55 6.42
C VAL A 73 2.22 2.54 6.65
N ASP A 74 1.94 2.88 7.91
CA ASP A 74 0.90 3.84 8.28
C ASP A 74 1.22 5.23 7.72
N ARG A 75 2.43 5.74 7.96
CA ARG A 75 2.88 7.04 7.46
C ARG A 75 2.74 7.15 5.94
N ASP A 76 3.12 6.11 5.20
CA ASP A 76 3.01 6.09 3.74
C ASP A 76 1.57 6.01 3.26
N THR A 77 0.74 5.24 3.96
CA THR A 77 -0.68 5.11 3.65
C THR A 77 -1.42 6.41 3.92
N GLN A 78 -1.16 7.08 5.04
CA GLN A 78 -1.70 8.40 5.35
C GLN A 78 -1.27 9.44 4.31
N ARG A 79 0.01 9.50 3.95
CA ARG A 79 0.51 10.39 2.90
C ARG A 79 -0.19 10.14 1.57
N TRP A 80 -0.45 8.88 1.22
CA TRP A 80 -1.19 8.53 0.02
C TRP A 80 -2.67 8.98 0.09
N LEU A 81 -3.34 8.74 1.22
CA LEU A 81 -4.74 9.14 1.44
C LEU A 81 -4.93 10.66 1.36
N LEU A 82 -4.03 11.44 1.99
CA LEU A 82 -4.06 12.90 1.92
C LEU A 82 -3.89 13.42 0.49
N ARG A 83 -2.95 12.84 -0.29
CA ARG A 83 -2.77 13.18 -1.70
C ARG A 83 -4.01 12.84 -2.54
N ARG A 84 -4.63 11.70 -2.26
CA ARG A 84 -5.86 11.28 -2.95
C ARG A 84 -7.00 12.28 -2.68
N GLN A 85 -7.23 12.63 -1.41
CA GLN A 85 -8.25 13.61 -1.04
C GLN A 85 -7.99 14.99 -1.67
N ALA A 86 -6.75 15.48 -1.66
CA ALA A 86 -6.39 16.75 -2.30
C ALA A 86 -6.58 16.71 -3.83
N GLY A 87 -6.33 15.57 -4.48
CA GLY A 87 -6.62 15.37 -5.90
C GLY A 87 -8.12 15.32 -6.20
N GLU A 88 -8.92 14.70 -5.33
CA GLU A 88 -10.38 14.68 -5.43
C GLU A 88 -10.99 16.08 -5.26
N ARG A 89 -10.55 16.86 -4.27
CA ARG A 89 -11.00 18.24 -4.05
C ARG A 89 -10.72 19.15 -5.26
N ARG A 90 -9.53 19.06 -5.85
CA ARG A 90 -9.20 19.81 -7.08
C ARG A 90 -10.11 19.45 -8.25
N ARG A 91 -10.42 18.16 -8.43
CA ARG A 91 -11.35 17.71 -9.49
C ARG A 91 -12.78 18.19 -9.28
N GLN A 92 -13.24 18.26 -8.03
CA GLN A 92 -14.56 18.80 -7.69
C GLN A 92 -14.61 20.31 -7.99
N GLN A 93 -13.61 21.07 -7.56
CA GLN A 93 -13.52 22.52 -7.83
C GLN A 93 -13.44 22.85 -9.34
N THR A 94 -12.69 22.07 -10.13
CA THR A 94 -12.66 22.25 -11.59
C THR A 94 -14.03 21.95 -12.22
N ARG A 95 -14.72 20.88 -11.79
CA ARG A 95 -16.07 20.54 -12.30
C ARG A 95 -17.15 21.55 -11.92
N GLU A 96 -17.04 22.16 -10.74
CA GLU A 96 -17.96 23.20 -10.26
C GLU A 96 -17.68 24.54 -10.95
N GLY A 97 -16.41 24.88 -11.21
CA GLY A 97 -16.02 26.06 -11.97
C GLY A 97 -16.32 26.01 -13.47
N GLU A 98 -16.32 24.82 -14.09
CA GLU A 98 -16.63 24.61 -15.52
C GLU A 98 -18.13 24.73 -15.85
N ARG A 99 -19.04 24.74 -14.87
CA ARG A 99 -20.47 25.00 -15.10
C ARG A 99 -20.82 26.49 -15.30
N GLY A 100 -19.85 27.39 -15.18
CA GLY A 100 -20.09 28.84 -15.17
C GLY A 100 -19.49 29.67 -16.31
N ALA A 101 -18.60 29.14 -17.17
CA ALA A 101 -17.97 29.98 -18.21
C ALA A 101 -17.46 29.17 -19.42
N PRO A 102 -17.58 29.69 -20.66
CA PRO A 102 -16.94 29.09 -21.83
C PRO A 102 -15.43 29.31 -21.76
N ALA A 103 -14.68 28.30 -22.20
CA ALA A 103 -13.22 28.17 -22.04
C ALA A 103 -12.40 29.31 -22.67
N PRO A 104 -11.19 29.52 -22.15
CA PRO A 104 -10.03 29.57 -23.04
C PRO A 104 -8.98 28.51 -22.67
N SER A 105 -8.34 28.03 -23.73
CA SER A 105 -7.23 27.08 -23.75
C SER A 105 -6.07 27.51 -22.86
N SER A 106 -5.78 26.72 -21.83
CA SER A 106 -4.47 26.69 -21.20
C SER A 106 -4.17 25.27 -20.68
N PRO A 107 -2.95 24.75 -20.90
CA PRO A 107 -2.65 23.36 -20.59
C PRO A 107 -2.64 23.17 -19.08
N ALA A 108 -3.59 22.39 -18.57
CA ALA A 108 -3.69 22.05 -17.16
C ALA A 108 -2.34 21.49 -16.66
N PRO A 109 -1.84 21.91 -15.48
CA PRO A 109 -0.70 21.27 -14.87
C PRO A 109 -1.13 19.85 -14.53
N ARG A 110 -0.61 18.87 -15.29
CA ARG A 110 -0.83 17.45 -15.04
C ARG A 110 -0.41 17.20 -13.60
N ALA A 111 -1.38 17.06 -12.70
CA ALA A 111 -1.17 16.49 -11.40
C ALA A 111 -0.61 15.08 -11.66
N ARG A 112 0.72 14.99 -11.60
CA ARG A 112 1.47 13.74 -11.72
C ARG A 112 1.20 12.94 -10.44
N THR A 113 0.00 12.39 -10.33
CA THR A 113 -0.08 11.03 -9.80
C THR A 113 0.67 10.22 -10.84
N GLU A 114 1.97 10.01 -10.61
CA GLU A 114 2.72 9.08 -11.42
C GLU A 114 1.87 7.81 -11.50
N PRO A 115 1.42 7.44 -12.71
CA PRO A 115 0.97 6.08 -12.92
C PRO A 115 2.09 5.20 -12.36
N PRO A 116 1.79 4.06 -11.70
CA PRO A 116 2.84 3.08 -11.47
C PRO A 116 3.54 2.89 -12.81
N ASP A 117 4.87 3.01 -12.81
CA ASP A 117 5.68 2.95 -14.01
C ASP A 117 5.11 1.84 -14.92
N ALA A 118 4.86 2.12 -16.20
CA ALA A 118 4.16 1.17 -17.06
C ALA A 118 4.87 -0.21 -17.05
N ARG A 119 6.18 -0.18 -16.84
CA ARG A 119 7.05 -1.33 -16.56
C ARG A 119 6.65 -2.08 -15.29
N TYR A 120 6.47 -1.38 -14.17
CA TYR A 120 6.02 -1.97 -12.90
C TYR A 120 4.65 -2.66 -13.01
N SER A 121 3.71 -2.07 -13.75
CA SER A 121 2.41 -2.70 -13.97
C SER A 121 2.52 -3.97 -14.84
N ALA A 122 3.35 -3.94 -15.89
CA ALA A 122 3.62 -5.09 -16.73
C ALA A 122 4.33 -6.23 -15.98
N ASP A 123 5.31 -5.91 -15.13
CA ASP A 123 6.05 -6.88 -14.32
C ASP A 123 5.12 -7.61 -13.33
N LEU A 124 4.17 -6.90 -12.73
CA LEU A 124 3.15 -7.49 -11.85
C LEU A 124 2.22 -8.46 -12.61
N GLU A 125 1.78 -8.07 -13.80
CA GLU A 125 0.95 -8.94 -14.65
C GLU A 125 1.72 -10.18 -15.12
N GLN A 126 2.99 -10.02 -15.50
CA GLN A 126 3.86 -11.13 -15.88
C GLN A 126 4.05 -12.09 -14.71
N THR A 127 4.32 -11.57 -13.52
CA THR A 127 4.45 -12.37 -12.28
C THR A 127 3.16 -13.13 -12.00
N ARG A 128 2.00 -12.48 -12.12
CA ARG A 128 0.70 -13.14 -11.91
C ARG A 128 0.47 -14.30 -12.89
N ARG A 129 0.73 -14.10 -14.19
CA ARG A 129 0.62 -15.14 -15.22
C ARG A 129 1.55 -16.32 -14.95
N LEU A 130 2.77 -16.05 -14.47
CA LEU A 130 3.72 -17.09 -14.10
C LEU A 130 3.21 -17.94 -12.93
N VAL A 131 2.69 -17.30 -11.88
CA VAL A 131 2.10 -18.00 -10.72
C VAL A 131 0.90 -18.86 -11.13
N GLU A 132 0.02 -18.34 -12.00
CA GLU A 132 -1.11 -19.09 -12.55
C GLU A 132 -0.64 -20.32 -13.35
N ARG A 133 0.42 -20.19 -14.15
CA ARG A 133 1.01 -21.32 -14.91
C ARG A 133 1.62 -22.40 -14.00
N ILE A 134 2.33 -22.00 -12.96
CA ILE A 134 2.92 -22.93 -11.98
C ILE A 134 1.80 -23.69 -11.26
N ARG A 135 0.73 -22.99 -10.85
CA ARG A 135 -0.44 -23.60 -10.19
C ARG A 135 -1.21 -24.54 -11.11
N SER A 136 -1.22 -24.30 -12.42
CA SER A 136 -1.86 -25.19 -13.40
C SER A 136 -0.98 -26.37 -13.84
N GLY A 137 0.19 -26.59 -13.21
CA GLY A 137 1.07 -27.72 -13.49
C GLY A 137 1.82 -27.65 -14.82
N GLY A 138 1.93 -26.45 -15.43
CA GLY A 138 2.66 -26.25 -16.67
C GLY A 138 4.14 -25.97 -16.42
N ALA A 139 4.94 -27.02 -16.34
CA ALA A 139 6.40 -26.97 -16.51
C ALA A 139 6.75 -27.31 -17.97
#